data_AF-A0A4R4VEM1-F1
#
_entry.id   AF-A0A4R4VEM1-F1
#
_cell.length_a   1.000
_cell.length_b   1.000
_cell.length_c   1.000
_cell.angle_alpha   90.00
_cell.angle_beta   90.00
_cell.angle_gamma   90.00
#
_symmetry.space_group_name_H-M   'P 1'
#
loop_
_entity.id
_entity.type
_entity.pdbx_description
1 polymer ?
#
loop_
_entity_poly.entity_id
_entity_poly.type
_entity_poly.pdbx_seq_one_letter_code
_entity_poly.pdbx_strand_id
1 'polypeptide(L)'
;MAVAIRPRVIWDLSSWEYKNPEANEPSEAAFAAYRIMGVIGLIVFVSMAIASVVSKSAEVNQRQQIAEQRAAERRHAEEQELKRFREPHDLLASSRVGHGYIVGYWRIPNSKEFRIVWQIHECATLVKASIDESKDAVDIHVVEKSSLASPSSPCSAPRKKVESKIFTLGKRLGDREVRAPLDGKYIPVSQCDPKTVIASSC
;
A
#
# COMPACT_ATOMS: atom_id res chain seq x y z
N MET A 1 -42.42 -37.14 3.81
CA MET A 1 -42.23 -37.74 5.15
C MET A 1 -43.30 -38.76 5.53
N ALA A 2 -44.59 -38.54 5.21
CA ALA A 2 -45.67 -39.48 5.56
C ALA A 2 -45.46 -40.90 5.01
N VAL A 3 -44.84 -41.05 3.84
CA VAL A 3 -44.58 -42.33 3.15
C VAL A 3 -43.65 -43.27 3.93
N ALA A 4 -42.61 -42.74 4.59
CA ALA A 4 -41.66 -43.58 5.33
C ALA A 4 -42.27 -44.14 6.63
N ILE A 5 -43.22 -43.40 7.22
CA ILE A 5 -43.87 -43.74 8.50
C ILE A 5 -45.14 -44.58 8.23
N ARG A 6 -45.92 -44.20 7.21
CA ARG A 6 -47.14 -44.89 6.76
C ARG A 6 -47.14 -45.01 5.22
N PRO A 7 -46.52 -46.06 4.64
CA PRO A 7 -46.40 -46.22 3.20
C PRO A 7 -47.75 -46.46 2.51
N ARG A 8 -48.75 -46.96 3.25
CA ARG A 8 -50.14 -47.11 2.78
C ARG A 8 -50.80 -45.78 2.37
N VAL A 9 -50.32 -44.64 2.87
CA VAL A 9 -50.86 -43.32 2.50
C VAL A 9 -50.73 -43.03 1.00
N ILE A 10 -49.69 -43.53 0.32
CA ILE A 10 -49.59 -43.40 -1.14
C ILE A 10 -50.72 -44.16 -1.80
N TRP A 11 -50.94 -45.41 -1.36
CA TRP A 11 -51.98 -46.27 -1.89
C TRP A 11 -53.38 -45.68 -1.65
N ASP A 12 -53.64 -45.18 -0.44
CA ASP A 12 -54.92 -44.56 -0.09
C ASP A 12 -55.23 -43.32 -0.96
N LEU A 13 -54.18 -42.60 -1.40
CA LEU A 13 -54.30 -41.44 -2.29
C LEU A 13 -54.40 -41.81 -3.78
N SER A 14 -53.97 -43.00 -4.18
CA SER A 14 -53.97 -43.47 -5.57
C SER A 14 -55.00 -44.57 -5.86
N SER A 15 -55.65 -45.12 -4.84
CA SER A 15 -56.54 -46.28 -4.98
C SER A 15 -57.76 -45.99 -5.86
N TRP A 16 -58.22 -44.73 -5.91
CA TRP A 16 -59.34 -44.27 -6.74
C TRP A 16 -59.09 -44.39 -8.25
N GLU A 17 -57.83 -44.49 -8.68
CA GLU A 17 -57.46 -44.69 -10.09
C GLU A 17 -57.79 -46.12 -10.56
N TYR A 18 -57.92 -47.07 -9.63
CA TYR A 18 -58.17 -48.47 -9.93
C TYR A 18 -59.66 -48.80 -9.83
N LYS A 19 -60.17 -49.49 -10.86
CA LYS A 19 -61.58 -49.95 -10.91
C LYS A 19 -61.94 -50.91 -9.77
N ASN A 20 -60.97 -51.68 -9.27
CA ASN A 20 -61.10 -52.59 -8.12
C ASN A 20 -59.87 -52.41 -7.20
N PRO A 21 -59.92 -51.53 -6.19
CA PRO A 21 -58.76 -51.23 -5.35
C PRO A 21 -58.36 -52.41 -4.46
N GLU A 22 -59.31 -53.13 -3.86
CA GLU A 22 -58.99 -54.25 -2.94
C GLU A 22 -58.30 -55.42 -3.63
N ALA A 23 -58.52 -55.60 -4.93
CA ALA A 23 -57.90 -56.67 -5.71
C ALA A 23 -56.47 -56.33 -6.19
N ASN A 24 -56.07 -55.05 -6.13
CA ASN A 24 -54.80 -54.57 -6.65
C ASN A 24 -53.93 -53.90 -5.56
N GLU A 25 -54.23 -54.15 -4.29
CA GLU A 25 -53.43 -53.62 -3.18
C GLU A 25 -51.98 -54.12 -3.29
N PRO A 26 -50.97 -53.23 -3.17
CA PRO A 26 -49.57 -53.61 -3.18
C PRO A 26 -49.26 -54.60 -2.06
N SER A 27 -48.37 -55.56 -2.32
CA SER A 27 -47.92 -56.49 -1.30
C SER A 27 -47.17 -55.77 -0.16
N GLU A 28 -47.13 -56.36 1.03
CA GLU A 28 -46.39 -55.81 2.19
C GLU A 28 -44.89 -55.56 1.86
N ALA A 29 -44.29 -56.36 0.98
CA ALA A 29 -42.92 -56.16 0.51
C ALA A 29 -42.78 -54.88 -0.36
N ALA A 30 -43.79 -54.55 -1.16
CA ALA A 30 -43.82 -53.31 -1.93
C ALA A 30 -43.90 -52.08 -1.00
N PHE A 31 -44.71 -52.16 0.05
CA PHE A 31 -44.75 -51.12 1.08
C PHE A 31 -43.43 -50.96 1.85
N ALA A 32 -42.72 -52.06 2.13
CA ALA A 32 -41.38 -52.01 2.72
C ALA A 32 -40.36 -51.34 1.77
N ALA A 33 -40.41 -51.66 0.47
CA ALA A 33 -39.56 -51.03 -0.54
C ALA A 33 -39.81 -49.50 -0.63
N TYR A 34 -41.07 -49.06 -0.57
CA TYR A 34 -41.40 -47.63 -0.53
C TYR A 34 -40.82 -46.90 0.69
N ARG A 35 -40.75 -47.56 1.86
CA ARG A 35 -40.08 -46.98 3.04
C ARG A 35 -38.59 -46.79 2.80
N ILE A 36 -37.92 -47.81 2.27
CA ILE A 36 -36.48 -47.77 1.99
C ILE A 36 -36.17 -46.66 0.97
N MET A 37 -36.94 -46.58 -0.12
CA MET A 37 -36.79 -45.54 -1.13
C MET A 37 -37.07 -44.14 -0.57
N GLY A 38 -38.05 -44.02 0.34
CA GLY A 38 -38.32 -42.77 1.05
C GLY A 38 -37.15 -42.31 1.92
N VAL A 39 -36.46 -43.23 2.60
CA VAL A 39 -35.26 -42.94 3.41
C VAL A 39 -34.09 -42.54 2.52
N ILE A 40 -33.83 -43.29 1.44
CA ILE A 40 -32.76 -42.97 0.48
C ILE A 40 -33.00 -41.59 -0.14
N GLY A 41 -34.22 -41.32 -0.57
CA GLY A 41 -34.60 -40.01 -1.13
C GLY A 41 -34.38 -38.86 -0.14
N LEU A 42 -34.65 -39.07 1.14
CA LEU A 42 -34.37 -38.08 2.18
C LEU A 42 -32.88 -37.82 2.34
N ILE A 43 -32.05 -38.88 2.36
CA ILE A 43 -30.60 -38.76 2.46
C ILE A 43 -30.04 -37.96 1.27
N VAL A 44 -30.50 -38.27 0.05
CA VAL A 44 -30.08 -37.55 -1.17
C VAL A 44 -30.52 -36.08 -1.13
N PHE A 45 -31.75 -35.81 -0.69
CA PHE A 45 -32.25 -34.43 -0.62
C PHE A 45 -31.47 -33.60 0.42
N VAL A 46 -31.18 -34.19 1.58
CA VAL A 46 -30.38 -33.54 2.63
C VAL A 46 -28.94 -33.32 2.16
N SER A 47 -28.31 -34.31 1.53
CA SER A 47 -26.94 -34.16 1.04
C SER A 47 -26.83 -33.07 -0.04
N MET A 48 -27.80 -32.98 -0.95
CA MET A 48 -27.86 -31.96 -1.99
C MET A 48 -28.11 -30.55 -1.42
N ALA A 49 -28.94 -30.44 -0.38
CA ALA A 49 -29.15 -29.18 0.34
C ALA A 49 -27.85 -28.71 1.03
N ILE A 50 -27.15 -29.61 1.72
CA ILE A 50 -25.86 -29.30 2.37
C ILE A 50 -24.82 -28.88 1.33
N ALA A 51 -24.67 -29.63 0.22
CA ALA A 51 -23.73 -29.29 -0.84
C ALA A 51 -23.99 -27.89 -1.42
N SER A 52 -25.25 -27.53 -1.64
CA SER A 52 -25.65 -26.22 -2.15
C SER A 52 -25.25 -25.08 -1.20
N VAL A 53 -25.37 -25.29 0.12
CA VAL A 53 -24.93 -24.30 1.13
C VAL A 53 -23.41 -24.20 1.16
N VAL A 54 -22.70 -25.33 1.11
CA VAL A 54 -21.23 -25.35 1.10
C VAL A 54 -20.68 -24.62 -0.13
N SER A 55 -21.20 -24.88 -1.33
CA SER A 55 -20.76 -24.19 -2.56
C SER A 55 -20.93 -22.67 -2.46
N LYS A 56 -22.08 -22.18 -1.96
CA LYS A 56 -22.29 -20.74 -1.76
C LYS A 56 -21.32 -20.15 -0.74
N SER A 57 -21.07 -20.86 0.36
CA SER A 57 -20.12 -20.40 1.38
C SER A 57 -18.69 -20.37 0.86
N ALA A 58 -18.31 -21.30 -0.02
CA ALA A 58 -16.99 -21.35 -0.62
C ALA A 58 -16.74 -20.13 -1.52
N GLU A 59 -17.72 -19.73 -2.33
CA GLU A 59 -17.61 -18.54 -3.17
C GLU A 59 -17.47 -17.25 -2.36
N VAL A 60 -18.24 -17.11 -1.27
CA VAL A 60 -18.16 -15.94 -0.37
C VAL A 60 -16.80 -15.89 0.33
N ASN A 61 -16.34 -17.01 0.89
CA ASN A 61 -15.04 -17.10 1.54
C ASN A 61 -13.89 -16.80 0.58
N GLN A 62 -13.96 -17.30 -0.66
CA GLN A 62 -12.95 -17.04 -1.68
C GLN A 62 -12.90 -15.56 -2.06
N ARG A 63 -14.05 -14.90 -2.21
CA ARG A 63 -14.10 -13.45 -2.47
C ARG A 63 -13.51 -12.65 -1.31
N GLN A 64 -13.78 -13.04 -0.07
CA GLN A 64 -13.20 -12.41 1.11
C GLN A 64 -11.68 -12.58 1.15
N GLN A 65 -11.17 -13.79 0.90
CA GLN A 65 -9.73 -14.06 0.86
C GLN A 65 -9.02 -13.25 -0.24
N ILE A 66 -9.60 -13.15 -1.44
CA ILE A 66 -9.02 -12.34 -2.53
C ILE A 66 -9.02 -10.85 -2.16
N ALA A 67 -10.08 -10.35 -1.53
CA ALA A 67 -10.14 -8.96 -1.09
C ALA A 67 -9.09 -8.66 -0.01
N GLU A 68 -8.92 -9.58 0.94
CA GLU A 68 -7.92 -9.47 2.00
C GLU A 68 -6.49 -9.57 1.46
N GLN A 69 -6.22 -10.51 0.54
CA GLN A 69 -4.92 -10.61 -0.14
C GLN A 69 -4.59 -9.33 -0.91
N ARG A 70 -5.54 -8.78 -1.68
CA ARG A 70 -5.33 -7.52 -2.40
C ARG A 70 -5.09 -6.34 -1.46
N ALA A 71 -5.72 -6.32 -0.29
CA ALA A 71 -5.48 -5.29 0.71
C ALA A 71 -4.09 -5.46 1.36
N ALA A 72 -3.67 -6.69 1.65
CA ALA A 72 -2.34 -7.00 2.17
C ALA A 72 -1.25 -6.67 1.15
N GLU A 73 -1.44 -7.01 -0.13
CA GLU A 73 -0.53 -6.64 -1.22
C GLU A 73 -0.40 -5.13 -1.35
N ARG A 74 -1.51 -4.36 -1.26
CA ARG A 74 -1.43 -2.89 -1.28
C ARG A 74 -0.63 -2.35 -0.10
N ARG A 75 -0.85 -2.87 1.10
CA ARG A 75 -0.06 -2.47 2.29
C ARG A 75 1.41 -2.84 2.14
N HIS A 76 1.72 -4.02 1.60
CA HIS A 76 3.09 -4.42 1.31
C HIS A 76 3.73 -3.58 0.21
N ALA A 77 2.97 -3.20 -0.82
CA ALA A 77 3.45 -2.30 -1.87
C ALA A 77 3.72 -0.90 -1.30
N GLU A 78 2.82 -0.37 -0.48
CA GLU A 78 3.00 0.91 0.22
C GLU A 78 4.16 0.87 1.21
N GLU A 79 4.31 -0.23 1.96
CA GLU A 79 5.45 -0.42 2.88
C GLU A 79 6.76 -0.63 2.12
N GLN A 80 6.74 -1.31 0.97
CA GLN A 80 7.91 -1.43 0.08
C GLN A 80 8.25 -0.10 -0.55
N GLU A 81 7.27 0.71 -0.93
CA GLU A 81 7.49 2.05 -1.44
C GLU A 81 8.09 2.93 -0.34
N LEU A 82 7.53 2.89 0.87
CA LEU A 82 8.08 3.57 2.04
C LEU A 82 9.49 3.08 2.36
N LYS A 83 9.78 1.78 2.25
CA LYS A 83 11.13 1.23 2.43
C LYS A 83 12.07 1.62 1.30
N ARG A 84 11.59 1.74 0.06
CA ARG A 84 12.38 2.26 -1.07
C ARG A 84 12.69 3.75 -0.89
N PHE A 85 11.78 4.52 -0.31
CA PHE A 85 12.01 5.91 0.07
C PHE A 85 12.82 6.06 1.37
N ARG A 86 12.82 5.04 2.24
CA ARG A 86 13.52 5.03 3.54
C ARG A 86 14.87 4.32 3.48
N GLU A 87 15.15 3.54 2.43
CA GLU A 87 16.53 3.33 2.01
C GLU A 87 17.06 4.74 1.75
N PRO A 88 18.01 5.22 2.55
CA PRO A 88 18.67 6.45 2.22
C PRO A 88 19.30 6.18 0.87
N HIS A 89 18.71 6.71 -0.20
CA HIS A 89 19.56 7.27 -1.23
C HIS A 89 20.38 8.29 -0.47
N ASP A 90 21.52 7.84 0.05
CA ASP A 90 22.61 8.69 0.45
C ASP A 90 22.88 9.51 -0.80
N LEU A 91 22.23 10.67 -0.89
CA LEU A 91 22.69 11.76 -1.71
C LEU A 91 23.98 12.21 -1.03
N LEU A 92 25.02 11.40 -1.23
CA LEU A 92 26.40 11.75 -1.04
C LEU A 92 26.66 12.87 -2.03
N ALA A 93 26.26 14.09 -1.68
CA ALA A 93 27.00 15.27 -2.04
C ALA A 93 28.31 15.28 -1.21
N SER A 94 29.11 14.22 -1.35
CA SER A 94 30.46 14.14 -0.81
C SER A 94 31.37 14.90 -1.78
N SER A 95 31.53 16.20 -1.60
CA SER A 95 32.76 16.86 -2.03
C SER A 95 33.76 16.69 -0.91
N ARG A 96 34.90 16.09 -1.23
CA ARG A 96 35.94 15.75 -0.26
C ARG A 96 36.37 17.01 0.50
N VAL A 97 36.49 16.83 1.82
CA VAL A 97 37.05 17.77 2.82
C VAL A 97 36.07 18.83 3.34
N GLY A 98 35.11 18.39 4.17
CA GLY A 98 34.59 19.23 5.26
C GLY A 98 33.44 20.18 4.93
N HIS A 99 32.43 19.73 4.18
CA HIS A 99 31.27 20.57 3.83
C HIS A 99 29.93 19.89 4.08
N GLY A 100 28.93 20.68 4.46
CA GLY A 100 27.56 20.26 4.70
C GLY A 100 26.85 19.74 3.44
N TYR A 101 25.64 19.21 3.63
CA TYR A 101 24.84 18.62 2.56
C TYR A 101 23.48 19.31 2.42
N ILE A 102 22.99 19.39 1.17
CA ILE A 102 21.63 19.87 0.88
C ILE A 102 20.68 18.70 1.13
N VAL A 103 19.75 18.88 2.07
CA VAL A 103 18.77 17.87 2.46
C VAL A 103 17.65 17.79 1.43
N GLY A 104 17.23 18.95 0.90
CA GLY A 104 16.22 19.00 -0.16
C GLY A 104 15.63 20.40 -0.34
N TYR A 105 14.54 20.49 -1.10
CA TYR A 105 13.80 21.74 -1.28
C TYR A 105 12.29 21.55 -1.16
N TRP A 106 11.60 22.61 -0.76
CA TRP A 106 10.15 22.68 -0.66
C TRP A 106 9.65 23.70 -1.68
N ARG A 107 8.68 23.30 -2.50
CA ARG A 107 7.96 24.18 -3.41
C ARG A 107 6.71 24.74 -2.73
N ILE A 108 6.56 26.06 -2.72
CA ILE A 108 5.32 26.69 -2.29
C ILE A 108 4.35 26.72 -3.49
N PRO A 109 3.18 26.06 -3.41
CA PRO A 109 2.23 26.02 -4.53
C PRO A 109 1.85 27.43 -4.97
N ASN A 110 1.77 27.65 -6.29
CA ASN A 110 1.40 28.92 -6.91
C ASN A 110 2.29 30.14 -6.59
N SER A 111 3.39 29.94 -5.86
CA SER A 111 4.34 30.99 -5.52
C SER A 111 5.58 30.96 -6.42
N LYS A 112 6.30 32.09 -6.46
CA LYS A 112 7.67 32.17 -6.97
C LYS A 112 8.70 31.82 -5.90
N GLU A 113 8.24 31.53 -4.69
CA GLU A 113 9.08 31.20 -3.56
C GLU A 113 9.31 29.70 -3.46
N PHE A 114 10.54 29.33 -3.13
CA PHE A 114 10.89 27.97 -2.74
C PHE A 114 11.86 28.02 -1.57
N ARG A 115 11.80 26.99 -0.73
CA ARG A 115 12.64 26.89 0.46
C ARG A 115 13.67 25.80 0.24
N ILE A 116 14.94 26.12 0.48
CA ILE A 116 16.01 25.13 0.45
C ILE A 116 16.34 24.79 1.89
N VAL A 117 16.55 23.50 2.14
CA VAL A 117 16.92 22.94 3.44
C VAL A 117 18.31 22.32 3.31
N TRP A 118 19.22 22.71 4.21
CA TRP A 118 20.59 22.20 4.21
C TRP A 118 21.09 22.01 5.63
N GLN A 119 22.06 21.11 5.77
CA GLN A 119 22.76 20.86 7.02
C GLN A 119 24.25 21.12 6.82
N ILE A 120 24.75 22.16 7.47
CA ILE A 120 26.15 22.58 7.41
C ILE A 120 26.99 21.66 8.29
N HIS A 121 28.24 21.40 7.88
CA HIS A 121 29.19 20.67 8.71
C HIS A 121 29.41 21.38 10.06
N GLU A 122 29.64 20.63 11.13
CA GLU A 122 29.78 21.17 12.50
C GLU A 122 30.90 22.23 12.60
N CYS A 123 31.93 22.08 11.78
CA CYS A 123 33.10 22.97 11.69
C CYS A 123 32.99 24.10 10.67
N ALA A 124 31.87 24.21 9.97
CA ALA A 124 31.72 25.15 8.86
C ALA A 124 30.70 26.24 9.21
N THR A 125 30.91 27.41 8.63
CA THR A 125 29.95 28.53 8.67
C THR A 125 29.45 28.82 7.27
N LEU A 126 28.15 29.06 7.13
CA LEU A 126 27.57 29.52 5.87
C LEU A 126 28.16 30.89 5.53
N VAL A 127 28.80 31.01 4.38
CA VAL A 127 29.23 32.31 3.86
C VAL A 127 28.13 32.88 2.99
N LYS A 128 27.63 32.06 2.06
CA LYS A 128 26.68 32.50 1.06
C LYS A 128 25.84 31.32 0.60
N ALA A 129 24.54 31.57 0.47
CA ALA A 129 23.65 30.71 -0.28
C ALA A 129 23.04 31.56 -1.40
N SER A 130 23.27 31.16 -2.65
CA SER A 130 22.77 31.81 -3.85
C SER A 130 22.20 30.79 -4.81
N ILE A 131 21.38 31.28 -5.73
CA ILE A 131 20.74 30.47 -6.76
C ILE A 131 21.03 31.10 -8.10
N ASP A 132 21.29 30.25 -9.09
CA ASP A 132 21.31 30.65 -10.48
C ASP A 132 20.08 30.08 -11.20
N GLU A 133 19.47 30.90 -12.05
CA GLU A 133 18.22 30.56 -12.74
C GLU A 133 18.46 30.35 -14.23
N SER A 134 18.45 29.09 -14.64
CA SER A 134 18.45 28.69 -16.05
C SER A 134 17.03 28.53 -16.60
N LYS A 135 16.89 28.43 -17.94
CA LYS A 135 15.55 28.24 -18.57
C LYS A 135 14.82 27.01 -18.04
N ASP A 136 15.54 25.91 -17.86
CA ASP A 136 14.98 24.58 -17.54
C ASP A 136 15.40 24.08 -16.16
N ALA A 137 16.28 24.79 -15.46
CA ALA A 137 16.83 24.36 -14.17
C ALA A 137 17.03 25.52 -13.19
N VAL A 138 17.14 25.18 -11.91
CA VAL A 138 17.51 26.06 -10.81
C VAL A 138 18.72 25.47 -10.11
N ASP A 139 19.85 26.17 -10.18
CA ASP A 139 21.12 25.70 -9.64
C ASP A 139 21.37 26.32 -8.26
N ILE A 140 21.59 25.49 -7.24
CA ILE A 140 21.77 25.91 -5.86
C ILE A 140 23.25 25.95 -5.51
N HIS A 141 23.75 27.11 -5.12
CA HIS A 141 25.13 27.31 -4.68
C HIS A 141 25.17 27.62 -3.19
N VAL A 142 25.67 26.68 -2.40
CA VAL A 142 25.95 26.85 -0.97
C VAL A 142 27.47 26.94 -0.79
N VAL A 143 27.94 28.09 -0.32
CA VAL A 143 29.35 28.35 -0.05
C VAL A 143 29.56 28.34 1.46
N GLU A 144 30.40 27.42 1.89
CA GLU A 144 30.80 27.26 3.28
C GLU A 144 32.25 27.73 3.46
N LYS A 145 32.53 28.29 4.64
CA LYS A 145 33.88 28.56 5.09
C LYS A 145 34.15 27.65 6.27
N SER A 146 35.09 26.74 6.09
CA SER A 146 35.60 25.92 7.18
C SER A 146 36.35 26.81 8.17
N SER A 147 36.05 26.69 9.46
CA SER A 147 36.81 27.36 10.52
C SER A 147 38.02 26.54 10.99
N LEU A 148 38.29 25.38 10.35
CA LEU A 148 39.43 24.54 10.69
C LEU A 148 40.71 25.20 10.19
N ALA A 149 41.50 25.73 11.13
CA ALA A 149 42.86 26.18 10.86
C ALA A 149 43.82 25.00 10.58
N SER A 150 43.42 23.76 10.91
CA SER A 150 44.19 22.54 10.68
C SER A 150 43.27 21.32 10.60
N PRO A 151 43.54 20.31 9.74
CA PRO A 151 42.70 19.11 9.58
C PRO A 151 42.61 18.20 10.82
N SER A 152 43.37 18.50 11.89
CA SER A 152 43.45 17.68 13.11
C SER A 152 42.83 18.32 14.36
N SER A 153 42.29 19.55 14.31
CA SER A 153 41.70 20.17 15.50
C SER A 153 40.24 19.74 15.68
N PRO A 154 39.84 19.20 16.85
CA PRO A 154 38.46 18.81 17.12
C PRO A 154 37.56 20.04 17.18
N CYS A 155 36.49 20.04 16.39
CA CYS A 155 35.50 21.10 16.41
C CYS A 155 34.63 20.98 17.65
N SER A 156 34.76 21.93 18.58
CA SER A 156 33.93 21.99 19.80
C SER A 156 32.58 22.69 19.57
N ALA A 157 32.14 22.82 18.31
CA ALA A 157 30.87 23.47 18.00
C ALA A 157 29.70 22.51 18.29
N PRO A 158 28.61 22.97 18.92
CA PRO A 158 27.42 22.15 19.07
C PRO A 158 26.88 21.76 17.69
N ARG A 159 26.28 20.56 17.59
CA ARG A 159 25.60 20.09 16.36
C ARG A 159 24.71 21.19 15.80
N LYS A 160 25.11 21.77 14.66
CA LYS A 160 24.31 22.82 14.03
C LYS A 160 23.00 22.23 13.54
N LYS A 161 21.92 22.89 13.90
CA LYS A 161 20.56 22.56 13.48
C LYS A 161 20.46 22.72 11.96
N VAL A 162 19.58 21.91 11.38
CA VAL A 162 19.21 22.03 9.98
C VAL A 162 18.68 23.44 9.73
N GLU A 163 19.26 24.12 8.74
CA GLU A 163 18.91 25.49 8.37
C GLU A 163 18.03 25.47 7.12
N SER A 164 17.21 26.52 6.98
CA SER A 164 16.43 26.70 5.76
C SER A 164 16.33 28.17 5.41
N LYS A 165 16.28 28.46 4.11
CA LYS A 165 16.07 29.81 3.60
C LYS A 165 15.12 29.78 2.43
N ILE A 166 14.28 30.80 2.38
CA ILE A 166 13.34 31.04 1.29
C ILE A 166 14.04 31.90 0.25
N PHE A 167 13.91 31.51 -1.00
CA PHE A 167 14.37 32.27 -2.15
C PHE A 167 13.23 32.55 -3.10
N THR A 168 13.25 33.74 -3.69
CA THR A 168 12.25 34.18 -4.66
C THR A 168 12.85 34.07 -6.05
N LEU A 169 12.22 33.27 -6.90
CA LEU A 169 12.61 33.07 -8.29
C LEU A 169 12.01 34.16 -9.19
N GLY A 170 12.65 34.46 -10.31
CA GLY A 170 12.10 35.31 -11.36
C GLY A 170 10.86 34.68 -12.00
N LYS A 171 10.90 33.36 -12.22
CA LYS A 171 9.81 32.54 -12.76
C LYS A 171 9.39 31.46 -11.77
N ARG A 172 8.14 30.99 -11.86
CA ARG A 172 7.69 29.84 -11.07
C ARG A 172 8.56 28.62 -11.37
N LEU A 173 8.78 27.78 -10.34
CA LEU A 173 9.59 26.57 -10.49
C LEU A 173 8.97 25.60 -11.51
N GLY A 174 7.64 25.41 -11.48
CA GLY A 174 6.94 24.55 -12.45
C GLY A 174 7.54 23.15 -12.48
N ASP A 175 7.97 22.73 -13.67
CA ASP A 175 8.62 21.45 -13.97
C ASP A 175 10.15 21.57 -14.11
N ARG A 176 10.73 22.73 -13.75
CA ARG A 176 12.19 22.95 -13.79
C ARG A 176 12.87 22.06 -12.76
N GLU A 177 14.01 21.51 -13.15
CA GLU A 177 14.80 20.65 -12.27
C GLU A 177 15.62 21.50 -11.30
N VAL A 178 15.67 21.09 -10.03
CA VAL A 178 16.53 21.73 -9.03
C VAL A 178 17.81 20.93 -8.93
N ARG A 179 18.96 21.58 -9.09
CA ARG A 179 20.27 20.93 -9.13
C ARG A 179 21.24 21.58 -8.16
N ALA A 180 22.21 20.81 -7.70
CA ALA A 180 23.33 21.29 -6.89
C ALA A 180 24.66 20.89 -7.54
N PRO A 181 25.68 21.77 -7.54
CA PRO A 181 27.00 21.45 -8.03
C PRO A 181 27.73 20.54 -7.03
N LEU A 182 28.25 19.43 -7.53
CA LEU A 182 29.14 18.50 -6.85
C LEU A 182 30.34 18.20 -7.74
N ASP A 183 31.54 18.61 -7.32
CA ASP A 183 32.81 18.33 -8.01
C ASP A 183 32.79 18.66 -9.52
N GLY A 184 32.16 19.77 -9.88
CA GLY A 184 32.03 20.23 -11.28
C GLY A 184 30.88 19.58 -12.08
N LYS A 185 30.08 18.71 -11.46
CA LYS A 185 28.88 18.10 -12.04
C LYS A 185 27.63 18.57 -11.31
N TYR A 186 26.52 18.76 -12.01
CA TYR A 186 25.24 19.08 -11.38
C TYR A 186 24.45 17.80 -11.06
N ILE A 187 23.91 17.70 -9.84
CA ILE A 187 23.12 16.56 -9.36
C ILE A 187 21.69 17.03 -9.03
N PRO A 188 20.64 16.28 -9.39
CA PRO A 188 19.28 16.59 -8.99
C PRO A 188 19.11 16.59 -7.47
N VAL A 189 18.40 17.60 -6.96
CA VAL A 189 17.95 17.68 -5.57
C VAL A 189 16.51 17.17 -5.50
N SER A 190 16.17 16.41 -4.46
CA SER A 190 14.82 15.88 -4.24
C SER A 190 13.88 16.94 -3.64
N GLN A 191 12.61 16.90 -4.04
CA GLN A 191 11.55 17.70 -3.42
C GLN A 191 11.10 16.98 -2.14
N CYS A 192 11.08 17.70 -1.01
CA CYS A 192 10.54 17.13 0.23
C CYS A 192 9.01 17.27 0.31
N ASP A 193 8.36 16.32 0.96
CA ASP A 193 6.93 16.40 1.29
C ASP A 193 6.73 17.47 2.39
N PRO A 194 5.83 18.46 2.20
CA PRO A 194 5.50 19.43 3.25
C PRO A 194 4.98 18.82 4.56
N LYS A 195 4.57 17.54 4.57
CA LYS A 195 4.09 16.83 5.76
C LYS A 195 5.21 16.25 6.63
N THR A 196 6.41 16.05 6.10
CA THR A 196 7.59 15.64 6.89
C THR A 196 8.26 16.87 7.51
N VAL A 197 7.64 17.36 8.58
CA VAL A 197 8.04 18.59 9.30
C VAL A 197 9.35 18.41 10.11
N ILE A 198 9.95 17.22 10.13
CA ILE A 198 11.20 16.98 10.85
C ILE A 198 12.36 17.05 9.88
N ALA A 199 13.08 18.16 10.00
CA ALA A 199 14.20 18.60 9.17
C ALA A 199 15.40 17.62 9.07
N SER A 200 15.32 16.42 9.64
CA SER A 200 16.36 15.39 9.57
C SER A 200 16.16 14.36 8.45
N SER A 201 15.03 14.40 7.77
CA SER A 201 14.72 13.44 6.70
C SER A 201 13.72 14.07 5.72
N CYS A 202 14.28 14.83 4.78
CA CYS A 202 13.97 14.50 3.40
C CYS A 202 14.85 13.28 3.07
#